data_AF-A0A956NY91-F1
#
_entry.id   AF-A0A956NY91-F1
#
_cell.length_a   1.000
_cell.length_b   1.000
_cell.length_c   1.000
_cell.angle_alpha   90.00
_cell.angle_beta   90.00
_cell.angle_gamma   90.00
#
_symmetry.space_group_name_H-M   'P 1'
#
loop_
_entity.id
_entity.type
_entity.pdbx_description
1 polymer ?
#
loop_
_entity_poly.entity_id
_entity_poly.type
_entity_poly.pdbx_seq_one_letter_code
_entity_poly.pdbx_strand_id
1 'polypeptide(L)'
;QYTQLYSEKETYEQEIEKIKDTRSKNEVQLEQLSRLAVNWSHFSEIIAIQEEIKKKNMKEMPQEGLFQLNHLNQSIDQLRVTMLQEQERSKQAIEKSHLKKDQLLFIERKNDIQRIISSIDSTKSLLQEKEFLEREVKKERDQVLRNKLQLGLNIGQRIPPHQTATQKKEYQELYQDSLEVERKLQEVIEKKSFSVYQQNSLSEQLDKIEPEIWDNKLFQETEKHYQDSKNQEYRSLVNENSATKEKNKRLQINLIGIIGAVLGVFGFISGGLIGFIAGLGGITIAGISIFLFIRIKPRKELTEKKDTFKYTYADYIKQIELRKQWRAQLAEFDQVIMDSKQIQKMVEKYTQQKKEATNTLNQIITNNGYPENMTIKILANQEDSFDSLRDRVQAVEEKEELLEKISEQLSQWKKQVQFME
;
A
#
# COMPACT_ATOMS: atom_id res chain seq x y z
N GLN A 1 1.45 -17.81 26.38
CA GLN A 1 1.29 -16.36 26.14
C GLN A 1 0.67 -15.66 27.35
N TYR A 2 -0.54 -16.01 27.82
CA TYR A 2 -1.15 -15.35 29.01
C TYR A 2 -0.35 -15.51 30.32
N THR A 3 0.26 -16.67 30.53
CA THR A 3 1.13 -16.96 31.69
C THR A 3 2.48 -16.23 31.62
N GLN A 4 3.02 -16.02 30.42
CA GLN A 4 4.23 -15.21 30.22
C GLN A 4 3.97 -13.73 30.50
N LEU A 5 2.82 -13.22 30.07
CA LEU A 5 2.43 -11.82 30.33
C LEU A 5 2.23 -11.55 31.83
N TYR A 6 1.69 -12.53 32.56
CA TYR A 6 1.52 -12.43 34.01
C TYR A 6 2.85 -12.47 34.75
N SER A 7 3.79 -13.33 34.34
CA SER A 7 5.13 -13.34 34.92
C SER A 7 5.90 -12.06 34.60
N GLU A 8 5.76 -11.51 33.40
CA GLU A 8 6.38 -10.24 33.01
C GLU A 8 5.81 -9.07 33.82
N LYS A 9 4.49 -9.04 34.01
CA LYS A 9 3.83 -8.04 34.86
C LYS A 9 4.33 -8.12 36.32
N GLU A 10 4.41 -9.32 36.89
CA GLU A 10 4.88 -9.51 38.26
C GLU A 10 6.36 -9.11 38.41
N THR A 11 7.20 -9.39 37.40
CA THR A 11 8.59 -8.92 37.39
C THR A 11 8.68 -7.39 37.31
N TYR A 12 7.83 -6.74 36.51
CA TYR A 12 7.82 -5.28 36.42
C TYR A 12 7.27 -4.63 37.70
N GLU A 13 6.27 -5.22 38.35
CA GLU A 13 5.77 -4.73 39.64
C GLU A 13 6.86 -4.83 40.73
N GLN A 14 7.60 -5.94 40.77
CA GLN A 14 8.75 -6.08 41.68
C GLN A 14 9.90 -5.13 41.34
N GLU A 15 10.17 -4.85 40.07
CA GLU A 15 11.16 -3.86 39.66
C GLU A 15 10.74 -2.44 40.05
N ILE A 16 9.46 -2.09 39.86
CA ILE A 16 8.92 -0.79 40.26
C ILE A 16 9.03 -0.60 41.79
N GLU A 17 8.72 -1.63 42.57
CA GLU A 17 8.82 -1.57 44.02
C GLU A 17 10.28 -1.43 44.48
N LYS A 18 11.22 -2.17 43.87
CA LYS A 18 12.66 -1.99 44.09
C LYS A 18 13.15 -0.60 43.73
N ILE A 19 12.66 -0.02 42.63
CA ILE A 19 13.01 1.34 42.20
C ILE A 19 12.49 2.37 43.19
N LYS A 20 11.25 2.21 43.69
CA LYS A 20 10.68 3.09 44.73
C LYS A 20 11.46 3.04 46.03
N ASP A 21 11.83 1.84 46.48
CA ASP A 21 12.67 1.66 47.68
C ASP A 21 14.05 2.27 47.50
N THR A 22 14.65 2.11 46.32
CA THR A 22 15.96 2.71 46.01
C THR A 22 15.87 4.23 45.99
N ARG A 23 14.80 4.80 45.42
CA ARG A 23 14.55 6.24 45.42
C ARG A 23 14.39 6.79 46.84
N SER A 24 13.60 6.13 47.68
CA SER A 24 13.40 6.51 49.08
C SER A 24 14.72 6.50 49.86
N LYS A 25 15.54 5.44 49.70
CA LYS A 25 16.89 5.37 50.30
C LYS A 25 17.80 6.49 49.79
N ASN A 26 17.75 6.80 48.50
CA ASN A 26 18.55 7.87 47.91
C ASN A 26 18.11 9.25 48.42
N GLU A 27 16.80 9.51 48.57
CA GLU A 27 16.28 10.77 49.13
C GLU A 27 16.75 10.97 50.59
N VAL A 28 16.71 9.91 51.40
CA VAL A 28 17.24 9.94 52.78
C VAL A 28 18.76 10.18 52.78
N GLN A 29 19.52 9.53 51.88
CA GLN A 29 20.96 9.79 51.74
C GLN A 29 21.25 11.22 51.27
N LEU A 30 20.42 11.80 50.40
CA LEU A 30 20.57 13.17 49.92
C LEU A 30 20.30 14.17 51.04
N GLU A 31 19.32 13.92 51.89
CA GLU A 31 19.07 14.73 53.08
C GLU A 31 20.24 14.64 54.07
N GLN A 32 20.79 13.43 54.29
CA GLN A 32 21.98 13.24 55.12
C GLN A 32 23.22 13.95 54.54
N LEU A 33 23.43 13.88 53.23
CA LEU A 33 24.51 14.59 52.53
C LEU A 33 24.33 16.10 52.58
N SER A 34 23.10 16.61 52.46
CA SER A 34 22.80 18.03 52.62
C SER A 34 23.14 18.53 54.02
N ARG A 35 22.74 17.76 55.06
CA ARG A 35 23.13 18.05 56.45
C ARG A 35 24.66 18.00 56.65
N LEU A 36 25.33 17.03 56.03
CA LEU A 36 26.79 16.95 56.06
C LEU A 36 27.46 18.10 55.31
N ALA A 37 26.90 18.58 54.20
CA ALA A 37 27.42 19.71 53.44
C ALA A 37 27.30 21.03 54.23
N VAL A 38 26.17 21.25 54.92
CA VAL A 38 25.99 22.38 55.84
C VAL A 38 27.01 22.30 56.97
N ASN A 39 27.15 21.13 57.60
CA ASN A 39 28.14 20.90 58.65
C ASN A 39 29.58 21.03 58.16
N TRP A 40 29.87 20.64 56.92
CA TRP A 40 31.17 20.81 56.29
C TRP A 40 31.47 22.28 56.00
N SER A 41 30.47 23.08 55.62
CA SER A 41 30.64 24.53 55.49
C SER A 41 31.04 25.16 56.83
N HIS A 42 30.38 24.77 57.93
CA HIS A 42 30.75 25.20 59.28
C HIS A 42 32.13 24.71 59.69
N PHE A 43 32.50 23.47 59.33
CA PHE A 43 33.83 22.94 59.61
C PHE A 43 34.92 23.66 58.80
N SER A 44 34.65 24.00 57.54
CA SER A 44 35.55 24.78 56.69
C SER A 44 35.71 26.22 57.18
N GLU A 45 34.64 26.81 57.72
CA GLU A 45 34.65 28.12 58.38
C GLU A 45 35.49 28.08 59.67
N ILE A 46 35.35 27.01 60.47
CA ILE A 46 36.18 26.80 61.66
C ILE A 46 37.66 26.62 61.29
N ILE A 47 37.97 25.87 60.22
CA ILE A 47 39.35 25.72 59.74
C ILE A 47 39.88 27.06 59.23
N ALA A 48 39.09 27.83 58.48
CA ALA A 48 39.48 29.15 57.98
C ALA A 48 39.77 30.12 59.15
N ILE A 49 38.91 30.12 60.18
CA ILE A 49 39.11 30.89 61.41
C ILE A 49 40.36 30.41 62.15
N GLN A 50 40.61 29.09 62.24
CA GLN A 50 41.83 28.55 62.87
C GLN A 50 43.10 28.90 62.08
N GLU A 51 43.05 28.92 60.75
CA GLU A 51 44.16 29.35 59.92
C GLU A 51 44.40 30.86 60.03
N GLU A 52 43.35 31.68 60.13
CA GLU A 52 43.47 33.11 60.42
C GLU A 52 44.06 33.38 61.81
N ILE A 53 43.67 32.59 62.81
CA ILE A 53 44.23 32.65 64.17
C ILE A 53 45.70 32.22 64.18
N LYS A 54 46.08 31.20 63.41
CA LYS A 54 47.48 30.74 63.28
C LYS A 54 48.35 31.71 62.47
N LYS A 55 47.80 32.39 61.45
CA LYS A 55 48.50 33.40 60.63
C LYS A 55 48.68 34.73 61.36
N LYS A 56 47.80 35.07 62.31
CA LYS A 56 48.01 36.18 63.24
C LYS A 56 48.97 35.71 64.33
N ASN A 57 50.23 36.15 64.27
CA ASN A 57 51.17 36.05 65.39
C ASN A 57 50.56 36.74 66.63
N MET A 58 49.83 35.98 67.45
CA MET A 58 49.38 36.42 68.76
C MET A 58 50.57 36.38 69.70
N LYS A 59 51.37 37.45 69.64
CA LYS A 59 52.11 37.91 70.80
C LYS A 59 51.09 38.10 71.92
N GLU A 60 51.36 37.46 73.06
CA GLU A 60 50.55 37.40 74.29
C GLU A 60 49.43 38.46 74.36
N MET A 61 48.19 37.97 74.37
CA MET A 61 46.99 38.80 74.49
C MET A 61 47.10 39.66 75.77
N PRO A 62 47.18 41.01 75.69
CA PRO A 62 47.23 41.84 76.88
C PRO A 62 45.93 41.65 77.66
N GLN A 63 46.02 41.57 78.99
CA GLN A 63 44.87 41.39 79.91
C GLN A 63 43.74 42.41 79.66
N GLU A 64 44.06 43.54 79.04
CA GLU A 64 43.11 44.57 78.58
C GLU A 64 42.08 44.07 77.56
N GLY A 65 42.43 43.13 76.66
CA GLY A 65 41.51 42.59 75.65
C GLY A 65 40.42 41.69 76.24
N LEU A 66 40.76 40.89 77.25
CA LEU A 66 39.81 40.08 78.01
C LEU A 66 38.86 40.96 78.85
N PHE A 67 39.39 42.04 79.43
CA PHE A 67 38.59 43.04 80.13
C PHE A 67 37.62 43.77 79.18
N GLN A 68 38.06 44.15 77.98
CA GLN A 68 37.20 44.78 76.97
C GLN A 68 36.10 43.84 76.46
N LEU A 69 36.39 42.55 76.28
CA LEU A 69 35.39 41.54 75.91
C LEU A 69 34.37 41.29 77.03
N ASN A 70 34.81 41.21 78.28
CA ASN A 70 33.90 41.10 79.42
C ASN A 70 33.04 42.36 79.59
N HIS A 71 33.61 43.54 79.38
CA HIS A 71 32.86 44.80 79.39
C HIS A 71 31.85 44.85 78.24
N LEU A 72 32.20 44.38 77.04
CA LEU A 72 31.28 44.28 75.91
C LEU A 72 30.16 43.28 76.17
N ASN A 73 30.46 42.11 76.72
CA ASN A 73 29.44 41.14 77.11
C ASN A 73 28.52 41.67 78.20
N GLN A 74 29.07 42.34 79.22
CA GLN A 74 28.27 43.04 80.23
C GLN A 74 27.42 44.16 79.61
N SER A 75 27.95 44.90 78.65
CA SER A 75 27.21 45.96 77.94
C SER A 75 26.08 45.36 77.09
N ILE A 76 26.32 44.22 76.45
CA ILE A 76 25.32 43.48 75.67
C ILE A 76 24.22 42.94 76.60
N ASP A 77 24.58 42.36 77.74
CA ASP A 77 23.61 41.86 78.71
C ASP A 77 22.82 42.98 79.37
N GLN A 78 23.47 44.12 79.68
CA GLN A 78 22.79 45.33 80.12
C GLN A 78 21.82 45.83 79.05
N LEU A 79 22.24 45.91 77.79
CA LEU A 79 21.37 46.29 76.67
C LEU A 79 20.18 45.32 76.52
N ARG A 80 20.37 44.01 76.69
CA ARG A 80 19.28 43.03 76.68
C ARG A 80 18.31 43.26 77.83
N VAL A 81 18.80 43.51 79.03
CA VAL A 81 17.96 43.80 80.21
C VAL A 81 17.20 45.11 80.01
N THR A 82 17.85 46.16 79.49
CA THR A 82 17.20 47.43 79.18
C THR A 82 16.15 47.26 78.09
N MET A 83 16.44 46.47 77.05
CA MET A 83 15.48 46.14 75.99
C MET A 83 14.24 45.42 76.54
N LEU A 84 14.44 44.42 77.41
CA LEU A 84 13.33 43.71 78.06
C LEU A 84 12.52 44.64 78.98
N GLN A 85 13.18 45.50 79.75
CA GLN A 85 12.49 46.48 80.60
C GLN A 85 11.70 47.51 79.79
N GLU A 86 12.24 48.01 78.68
CA GLU A 86 11.54 48.93 77.80
C GLU A 86 10.39 48.24 77.06
N GLN A 87 10.54 46.97 76.70
CA GLN A 87 9.45 46.16 76.15
C GLN A 87 8.32 45.95 77.18
N GLU A 88 8.65 45.67 78.44
CA GLU A 88 7.66 45.52 79.52
C GLU A 88 7.01 46.86 79.87
N ARG A 89 7.76 47.97 79.88
CA ARG A 89 7.22 49.33 80.03
C ARG A 89 6.28 49.69 78.88
N SER A 90 6.64 49.35 77.65
CA SER A 90 5.78 49.52 76.48
C SER A 90 4.50 48.73 76.62
N LYS A 91 4.57 47.46 77.05
CA LYS A 91 3.40 46.61 77.32
C LYS A 91 2.49 47.20 78.41
N GLN A 92 3.06 47.67 79.51
CA GLN A 92 2.31 48.33 80.59
C GLN A 92 1.69 49.67 80.14
N ALA A 93 2.37 50.42 79.28
CA ALA A 93 1.84 51.66 78.69
C ALA A 93 0.68 51.36 77.73
N ILE A 94 0.77 50.28 76.96
CA ILE A 94 -0.29 49.77 76.09
C ILE A 94 -1.51 49.35 76.91
N GLU A 95 -1.33 48.59 77.99
CA GLU A 95 -2.41 48.16 78.90
C GLU A 95 -3.09 49.33 79.63
N LYS A 96 -2.34 50.39 79.95
CA LYS A 96 -2.87 51.62 80.59
C LYS A 96 -3.50 52.60 79.61
N SER A 97 -3.17 52.48 78.33
CA SER A 97 -3.74 53.33 77.29
C SER A 97 -5.09 52.78 76.84
N HIS A 98 -6.10 53.66 76.74
CA HIS A 98 -7.39 53.32 76.11
C HIS A 98 -7.26 53.20 74.59
N LEU A 99 -6.29 52.42 74.11
CA LEU A 99 -6.11 52.15 72.69
C LEU A 99 -7.30 51.32 72.19
N LYS A 100 -7.85 51.74 71.06
CA LYS A 100 -8.87 50.95 70.36
C LYS A 100 -8.24 49.65 69.83
N LYS A 101 -9.05 48.61 69.63
CA LYS A 101 -8.60 47.30 69.09
C LYS A 101 -7.71 47.46 67.85
N ASP A 102 -8.05 48.38 66.97
CA ASP A 102 -7.32 48.64 65.71
C ASP A 102 -5.89 49.15 65.94
N GLN A 103 -5.67 49.94 66.99
CA GLN A 103 -4.35 50.49 67.34
C GLN A 103 -3.47 49.42 68.02
N LEU A 104 -4.06 48.53 68.81
CA LEU A 104 -3.37 47.36 69.37
C LEU A 104 -2.90 46.42 68.27
N LEU A 105 -3.78 46.11 67.32
CA LEU A 105 -3.45 45.28 66.16
C LEU A 105 -2.30 45.90 65.35
N PHE A 106 -2.33 47.21 65.11
CA PHE A 106 -1.25 47.91 64.39
C PHE A 106 0.10 47.83 65.11
N ILE A 107 0.13 47.95 66.43
CA ILE A 107 1.38 47.85 67.21
C ILE A 107 1.92 46.41 67.18
N GLU A 108 1.05 45.42 67.37
CA GLU A 108 1.42 44.00 67.37
C GLU A 108 1.92 43.53 65.99
N ARG A 109 1.29 44.01 64.92
CA ARG A 109 1.54 43.60 63.52
C ARG A 109 2.28 44.64 62.69
N LYS A 110 2.92 45.64 63.32
CA LYS A 110 3.56 46.76 62.63
C LYS A 110 4.51 46.34 61.50
N ASN A 111 5.36 45.34 61.77
CA ASN A 111 6.32 44.84 60.79
C ASN A 111 5.64 44.13 59.61
N ASP A 112 4.57 43.38 59.88
CA ASP A 112 3.79 42.68 58.85
C ASP A 112 3.04 43.70 57.98
N ILE A 113 2.40 44.70 58.60
CA ILE A 113 1.72 45.81 57.91
C ILE A 113 2.71 46.59 57.03
N GLN A 114 3.92 46.87 57.53
CA GLN A 114 4.94 47.59 56.76
C GLN A 114 5.44 46.79 55.56
N ARG A 115 5.58 45.45 55.69
CA ARG A 115 5.89 44.54 54.57
C ARG A 115 4.76 44.47 53.55
N ILE A 116 3.51 44.49 54.01
CA ILE A 116 2.34 44.51 53.12
C ILE A 116 2.33 45.83 52.35
N ILE A 117 2.46 46.98 53.03
CA ILE A 117 2.48 48.29 52.38
C ILE A 117 3.60 48.37 51.33
N SER A 118 4.79 47.87 51.63
CA SER A 118 5.91 47.85 50.67
C SER A 118 5.70 46.91 49.49
N SER A 119 4.81 45.90 49.61
CA SER A 119 4.53 44.93 48.55
C SER A 119 3.25 45.24 47.76
N ILE A 120 2.42 46.19 48.19
CA ILE A 120 1.16 46.55 47.51
C ILE A 120 1.38 46.90 46.04
N ASP A 121 2.38 47.73 45.73
CA ASP A 121 2.62 48.15 44.35
C ASP A 121 3.09 46.98 43.48
N SER A 122 3.96 46.11 44.01
CA SER A 122 4.36 44.88 43.30
C SER A 122 3.19 43.91 43.11
N THR A 123 2.33 43.74 44.11
CA THR A 123 1.14 42.87 44.02
C THR A 123 0.13 43.42 43.03
N LYS A 124 -0.05 44.75 42.99
CA LYS A 124 -0.90 45.42 41.98
C LYS A 124 -0.37 45.20 40.57
N SER A 125 0.95 45.27 40.37
CA SER A 125 1.59 44.94 39.10
C SER A 125 1.35 43.49 38.71
N LEU A 126 1.53 42.54 39.64
CA LEU A 126 1.25 41.11 39.40
C LEU A 126 -0.21 40.84 39.04
N LEU A 127 -1.15 41.57 39.65
CA LEU A 127 -2.58 41.44 39.34
C LEU A 127 -2.92 41.96 37.94
N GLN A 128 -2.34 43.10 37.54
CA GLN A 128 -2.47 43.61 36.17
C GLN A 128 -1.84 42.68 35.14
N GLU A 129 -0.67 42.12 35.45
CA GLU A 129 0.01 41.13 34.61
C GLU A 129 -0.83 39.87 34.47
N LYS A 130 -1.43 39.37 35.56
CA LYS A 130 -2.36 38.24 35.51
C LYS A 130 -3.54 38.52 34.59
N GLU A 131 -4.22 39.66 34.73
CA GLU A 131 -5.37 40.02 33.88
C GLU A 131 -4.97 40.18 32.40
N PHE A 132 -3.74 40.64 32.13
CA PHE A 132 -3.20 40.73 30.79
C PHE A 132 -2.95 39.33 30.21
N LEU A 133 -2.25 38.47 30.95
CA LEU A 133 -1.95 37.10 30.55
C LEU A 133 -3.21 36.25 30.36
N GLU A 134 -4.21 36.37 31.24
CA GLU A 134 -5.50 35.68 31.08
C GLU A 134 -6.18 36.05 29.76
N ARG A 135 -6.14 37.33 29.38
CA ARG A 135 -6.69 37.82 28.10
C ARG A 135 -5.90 37.31 26.91
N GLU A 136 -4.56 37.31 27.00
CA GLU A 136 -3.70 36.77 25.94
C GLU A 136 -3.89 35.27 25.75
N VAL A 137 -3.83 34.49 26.83
CA VAL A 137 -4.03 33.03 26.79
C VAL A 137 -5.39 32.71 26.19
N LYS A 138 -6.45 33.42 26.57
CA LYS A 138 -7.78 33.23 25.97
C LYS A 138 -7.78 33.50 24.46
N LYS A 139 -7.19 34.61 24.03
CA LYS A 139 -7.09 34.99 22.62
C LYS A 139 -6.27 33.98 21.82
N GLU A 140 -5.15 33.53 22.36
CA GLU A 140 -4.28 32.55 21.71
C GLU A 140 -4.91 31.17 21.66
N ARG A 141 -5.59 30.72 22.72
CA ARG A 141 -6.40 29.48 22.70
C ARG A 141 -7.47 29.51 21.62
N ASP A 142 -8.20 30.62 21.48
CA ASP A 142 -9.19 30.79 20.42
C ASP A 142 -8.53 30.76 19.02
N GLN A 143 -7.34 31.35 18.87
CA GLN A 143 -6.59 31.32 17.63
C GLN A 143 -6.03 29.93 17.30
N VAL A 144 -5.52 29.20 18.29
CA VAL A 144 -5.12 27.79 18.16
C VAL A 144 -6.30 26.95 17.71
N LEU A 145 -7.48 27.13 18.30
CA LEU A 145 -8.69 26.41 17.91
C LEU A 145 -9.07 26.69 16.45
N ARG A 146 -9.04 27.96 16.02
CA ARG A 146 -9.31 28.33 14.63
C ARG A 146 -8.29 27.71 13.67
N ASN A 147 -7.01 27.76 14.02
CA ASN A 147 -5.94 27.18 13.19
C ASN A 147 -6.08 25.64 13.10
N LYS A 148 -6.44 24.96 14.21
CA LYS A 148 -6.76 23.52 14.20
C LYS A 148 -7.86 23.20 13.19
N LEU A 149 -8.97 23.94 13.24
CA LEU A 149 -10.10 23.73 12.33
C LEU A 149 -9.73 24.04 10.87
N GLN A 150 -8.94 25.08 10.62
CA GLN A 150 -8.44 25.41 9.28
C GLN A 150 -7.56 24.30 8.69
N LEU A 151 -6.77 23.63 9.52
CA LEU A 151 -5.96 22.47 9.14
C LEU A 151 -6.76 21.16 9.09
N GLY A 152 -8.07 21.19 9.33
CA GLY A 152 -8.94 20.01 9.26
C GLY A 152 -8.91 19.11 10.49
N LEU A 153 -8.34 19.56 11.61
CA LEU A 153 -8.38 18.83 12.88
C LEU A 153 -9.72 19.05 13.59
N ASN A 154 -10.31 17.98 14.12
CA ASN A 154 -11.53 18.07 14.91
C ASN A 154 -11.28 18.67 16.30
N ILE A 155 -12.34 19.22 16.91
CA ILE A 155 -12.30 19.72 18.29
C ILE A 155 -11.98 18.55 19.23
N GLY A 156 -10.90 18.67 20.00
CA GLY A 156 -10.43 17.61 20.92
C GLY A 156 -9.41 16.64 20.30
N GLN A 157 -9.17 16.70 18.98
CA GLN A 157 -8.11 15.94 18.35
C GLN A 157 -6.73 16.50 18.76
N ARG A 158 -5.79 15.60 19.02
CA ARG A 158 -4.39 15.98 19.29
C ARG A 158 -3.72 16.45 18.01
N ILE A 159 -2.79 17.39 18.14
CA ILE A 159 -1.98 17.84 17.00
C ILE A 159 -1.02 16.70 16.65
N PRO A 160 -0.88 16.33 15.37
CA PRO A 160 0.09 15.33 14.94
C PRO A 160 1.51 15.66 15.44
N PRO A 161 2.31 14.66 15.83
CA PRO A 161 3.70 14.88 16.20
C PRO A 161 4.54 15.27 14.96
N HIS A 162 5.74 15.80 15.19
CA HIS A 162 6.72 16.00 14.12
C HIS A 162 7.04 14.68 13.44
N GLN A 163 7.12 14.73 12.11
CA GLN A 163 7.60 13.59 11.34
C GLN A 163 9.08 13.37 11.58
N THR A 164 9.46 12.14 11.92
CA THR A 164 10.88 11.77 11.97
C THR A 164 11.46 11.67 10.56
N ALA A 165 12.78 11.77 10.43
CA ALA A 165 13.45 11.60 9.14
C ALA A 165 13.17 10.21 8.50
N THR A 166 13.00 9.18 9.34
CA THR A 166 12.65 7.82 8.88
C THR A 166 11.23 7.77 8.34
N GLN A 167 10.25 8.33 9.07
CA GLN A 167 8.85 8.41 8.62
C GLN A 167 8.72 9.20 7.32
N LYS A 168 9.45 10.32 7.19
CA LYS A 168 9.44 11.12 5.97
C LYS A 168 9.93 10.32 4.76
N LYS A 169 10.97 9.50 4.94
CA LYS A 169 11.46 8.60 3.89
C LYS A 169 10.43 7.53 3.54
N GLU A 170 9.82 6.89 4.54
CA GLU A 170 8.77 5.89 4.33
C GLU A 170 7.55 6.48 3.58
N TYR A 171 7.15 7.70 3.92
CA TYR A 171 6.05 8.40 3.23
C TYR A 171 6.41 8.76 1.79
N GLN A 172 7.66 9.12 1.53
CA GLN A 172 8.16 9.35 0.18
C GLN A 172 8.18 8.06 -0.65
N GLU A 173 8.65 6.96 -0.09
CA GLU A 173 8.62 5.64 -0.74
C GLU A 173 7.18 5.23 -1.05
N LEU A 174 6.27 5.30 -0.07
CA LEU A 174 4.85 5.02 -0.28
C LEU A 174 4.22 5.93 -1.34
N TYR A 175 4.61 7.21 -1.38
CA TYR A 175 4.14 8.13 -2.41
C TYR A 175 4.60 7.70 -3.80
N GLN A 176 5.88 7.37 -3.98
CA GLN A 176 6.42 6.92 -5.27
C GLN A 176 5.78 5.60 -5.72
N ASP A 177 5.63 4.64 -4.80
CA ASP A 177 4.97 3.36 -5.07
C ASP A 177 3.52 3.58 -5.49
N SER A 178 2.80 4.49 -4.81
CA SER A 178 1.41 4.81 -5.16
C SER A 178 1.29 5.42 -6.56
N LEU A 179 2.22 6.31 -6.95
CA LEU A 179 2.28 6.90 -8.30
C LEU A 179 2.60 5.84 -9.36
N GLU A 180 3.53 4.94 -9.08
CA GLU A 180 3.89 3.89 -10.01
C GLU A 180 2.74 2.90 -10.24
N VAL A 181 2.05 2.50 -9.15
CA VAL A 181 0.86 1.64 -9.22
C VAL A 181 -0.26 2.34 -9.99
N GLU A 182 -0.49 3.62 -9.77
CA GLU A 182 -1.52 4.38 -10.48
C GLU A 182 -1.23 4.49 -11.97
N ARG A 183 0.02 4.80 -12.35
CA ARG A 183 0.46 4.82 -13.74
C ARG A 183 0.28 3.45 -14.41
N LYS A 184 0.74 2.37 -13.76
CA LYS A 184 0.62 1.00 -14.28
C LYS A 184 -0.84 0.56 -14.41
N LEU A 185 -1.68 0.93 -13.45
CA LEU A 185 -3.11 0.65 -13.50
C LEU A 185 -3.76 1.34 -14.71
N GLN A 186 -3.43 2.62 -14.94
CA GLN A 186 -3.93 3.36 -16.10
C GLN A 186 -3.49 2.73 -17.43
N GLU A 187 -2.21 2.39 -17.58
CA GLU A 187 -1.69 1.72 -18.78
C GLU A 187 -2.38 0.37 -19.04
N VAL A 188 -2.67 -0.41 -18.00
CA VAL A 188 -3.36 -1.69 -18.14
C VAL A 188 -4.86 -1.50 -18.46
N ILE A 189 -5.51 -0.47 -17.91
CA ILE A 189 -6.89 -0.11 -18.27
C ILE A 189 -6.99 0.29 -19.74
N GLU A 190 -6.03 1.09 -20.24
CA GLU A 190 -5.95 1.46 -21.65
C GLU A 190 -5.76 0.21 -22.53
N LYS A 191 -4.84 -0.68 -22.18
CA LYS A 191 -4.65 -1.97 -22.86
C LYS A 191 -5.90 -2.85 -22.84
N LYS A 192 -6.64 -2.86 -21.73
CA LYS A 192 -7.92 -3.57 -21.62
C LYS A 192 -8.93 -3.01 -22.61
N SER A 193 -9.06 -1.68 -22.67
CA SER A 193 -9.99 -1.02 -23.59
C SER A 193 -9.66 -1.32 -25.06
N PHE A 194 -8.36 -1.32 -25.39
CA PHE A 194 -7.88 -1.68 -26.71
C PHE A 194 -8.12 -3.16 -27.05
N SER A 195 -7.89 -4.06 -26.11
CA SER A 195 -8.18 -5.50 -26.28
C SER A 195 -9.68 -5.76 -26.49
N VAL A 196 -10.55 -5.07 -25.76
CA VAL A 196 -12.02 -5.15 -25.98
C VAL A 196 -12.39 -4.65 -27.37
N TYR A 197 -11.80 -3.54 -27.83
CA TYR A 197 -12.01 -3.06 -29.20
C TYR A 197 -11.57 -4.09 -30.24
N GLN A 198 -10.39 -4.70 -30.08
CA GLN A 198 -9.92 -5.77 -30.97
C GLN A 198 -10.86 -6.98 -30.98
N GLN A 199 -11.34 -7.42 -29.81
CA GLN A 199 -12.31 -8.52 -29.72
C GLN A 199 -13.58 -8.21 -30.51
N ASN A 200 -14.16 -7.02 -30.32
CA ASN A 200 -15.36 -6.61 -31.03
C ASN A 200 -15.11 -6.53 -32.55
N SER A 201 -14.00 -5.93 -32.97
CA SER A 201 -13.63 -5.83 -34.39
C SER A 201 -13.42 -7.20 -35.04
N LEU A 202 -12.76 -8.14 -34.36
CA LEU A 202 -12.55 -9.49 -34.86
C LEU A 202 -13.84 -10.29 -34.87
N SER A 203 -14.70 -10.13 -33.86
CA SER A 203 -16.04 -10.72 -33.83
C SER A 203 -16.86 -10.25 -35.03
N GLU A 204 -16.88 -8.94 -35.31
CA GLU A 204 -17.59 -8.40 -36.48
C GLU A 204 -17.02 -8.90 -37.82
N GLN A 205 -15.71 -9.15 -37.90
CA GLN A 205 -15.09 -9.74 -39.10
C GLN A 205 -15.49 -11.21 -39.26
N LEU A 206 -15.48 -11.99 -38.17
CA LEU A 206 -15.94 -13.36 -38.17
C LEU A 206 -17.43 -13.46 -38.55
N ASP A 207 -18.28 -12.59 -38.00
CA ASP A 207 -19.71 -12.52 -38.32
C ASP A 207 -19.98 -12.16 -39.80
N LYS A 208 -19.06 -11.47 -40.46
CA LYS A 208 -19.15 -11.19 -41.91
C LYS A 208 -18.73 -12.38 -42.76
N ILE A 209 -17.72 -13.15 -42.34
CA ILE A 209 -17.19 -14.28 -43.11
C ILE A 209 -18.03 -15.55 -42.89
N GLU A 210 -18.52 -15.78 -41.67
CA GLU A 210 -19.23 -17.02 -41.30
C GLU A 210 -20.45 -17.32 -42.19
N PRO A 211 -21.33 -16.36 -42.55
CA PRO A 211 -22.44 -16.61 -43.47
C PRO A 211 -22.02 -16.91 -44.91
N GLU A 212 -20.82 -16.48 -45.32
CA GLU A 212 -20.30 -16.70 -46.69
C GLU A 212 -19.63 -18.07 -46.85
N ILE A 213 -19.29 -18.74 -45.76
CA ILE A 213 -18.65 -20.06 -45.76
C ILE A 213 -19.70 -21.15 -45.98
N TRP A 214 -19.43 -22.07 -46.91
CA TRP A 214 -20.27 -23.25 -47.08
C TRP A 214 -20.21 -24.18 -45.88
N ASP A 215 -21.32 -24.85 -45.59
CA ASP A 215 -21.34 -25.93 -44.62
C ASP A 215 -20.28 -26.99 -44.92
N ASN A 216 -19.71 -27.59 -43.86
CA ASN A 216 -18.64 -28.59 -43.99
C ASN A 216 -19.00 -29.77 -44.91
N LYS A 217 -20.27 -30.18 -44.94
CA LYS A 217 -20.73 -31.26 -45.84
C LYS A 217 -20.65 -30.84 -47.30
N LEU A 218 -21.16 -29.65 -47.62
CA LEU A 218 -21.17 -29.08 -48.97
C LEU A 218 -19.74 -28.83 -49.49
N PHE A 219 -18.85 -28.34 -48.62
CA PHE A 219 -17.45 -28.13 -48.96
C PHE A 219 -16.72 -29.45 -49.28
N GLN A 220 -16.90 -30.49 -48.46
CA GLN A 220 -16.27 -31.80 -48.67
C GLN A 220 -16.81 -32.53 -49.91
N GLU A 221 -18.10 -32.42 -50.21
CA GLU A 221 -18.69 -32.98 -51.44
C GLU A 221 -18.12 -32.30 -52.68
N THR A 222 -17.98 -30.97 -52.65
CA THR A 222 -17.39 -30.19 -53.75
C THR A 222 -15.90 -30.47 -53.92
N GLU A 223 -15.15 -30.60 -52.81
CA GLU A 223 -13.74 -31.00 -52.81
C GLU A 223 -13.55 -32.37 -53.45
N LYS A 224 -14.35 -33.37 -53.07
CA LYS A 224 -14.31 -34.71 -53.67
C LYS A 224 -14.62 -34.67 -55.16
N HIS A 225 -15.64 -33.92 -55.58
CA HIS A 225 -15.99 -33.77 -57.00
C HIS A 225 -14.81 -33.21 -57.83
N TYR A 226 -14.11 -32.19 -57.33
CA TYR A 226 -12.96 -31.61 -58.04
C TYR A 226 -11.67 -32.44 -57.92
N GLN A 227 -11.49 -33.23 -56.86
CA GLN A 227 -10.38 -34.18 -56.75
C GLN A 227 -10.59 -35.41 -57.65
N ASP A 228 -11.82 -35.91 -57.75
CA ASP A 228 -12.17 -37.08 -58.57
C ASP A 228 -12.19 -36.77 -60.07
N SER A 229 -12.66 -35.57 -60.48
CA SER A 229 -12.60 -35.14 -61.89
C SER A 229 -11.16 -34.96 -62.39
N LYS A 230 -10.25 -34.46 -61.54
CA LYS A 230 -8.81 -34.40 -61.86
C LYS A 230 -8.21 -35.78 -62.06
N ASN A 231 -8.66 -36.79 -61.30
CA ASN A 231 -8.23 -38.18 -61.47
C ASN A 231 -8.88 -38.88 -62.70
N GLN A 232 -10.08 -38.45 -63.12
CA GLN A 232 -10.76 -38.97 -64.31
C GLN A 232 -10.17 -38.42 -65.62
N GLU A 233 -9.76 -37.16 -65.69
CA GLU A 233 -9.07 -36.61 -66.88
C GLU A 233 -7.77 -37.37 -67.18
N TYR A 234 -6.97 -37.68 -66.14
CA TYR A 234 -5.78 -38.53 -66.28
C TYR A 234 -6.09 -39.97 -66.72
N ARG A 235 -7.25 -40.52 -66.35
CA ARG A 235 -7.66 -41.87 -66.81
C ARG A 235 -8.25 -41.87 -68.23
N SER A 236 -8.86 -40.77 -68.67
CA SER A 236 -9.38 -40.63 -70.03
C SER A 236 -8.26 -40.57 -71.08
N LEU A 237 -7.15 -39.88 -70.78
CA LEU A 237 -5.96 -39.82 -71.63
C LEU A 237 -5.23 -41.18 -71.75
N VAL A 238 -5.35 -42.05 -70.73
CA VAL A 238 -4.76 -43.40 -70.76
C VAL A 238 -5.65 -44.40 -71.50
N ASN A 239 -6.97 -44.20 -71.54
CA ASN A 239 -7.92 -45.10 -72.22
C ASN A 239 -8.15 -44.79 -73.71
N GLU A 240 -7.79 -43.62 -74.21
CA GLU A 240 -7.81 -43.36 -75.67
C GLU A 240 -6.75 -44.20 -76.42
N ASN A 241 -5.66 -44.58 -75.74
CA ASN A 241 -4.61 -45.43 -76.30
C ASN A 241 -4.92 -46.94 -76.24
N SER A 242 -6.03 -47.37 -75.63
CA SER A 242 -6.40 -48.79 -75.53
C SER A 242 -7.50 -49.22 -76.51
N ALA A 243 -8.21 -48.28 -77.16
CA ALA A 243 -9.26 -48.56 -78.15
C ALA A 243 -8.74 -49.10 -79.50
N THR A 244 -7.45 -48.92 -79.81
CA THR A 244 -6.81 -49.45 -81.04
C THR A 244 -6.39 -50.92 -80.94
N LYS A 245 -6.33 -51.52 -79.74
CA LYS A 245 -5.93 -52.92 -79.55
C LYS A 245 -7.07 -53.95 -79.72
N GLU A 246 -8.33 -53.56 -79.57
CA GLU A 246 -9.48 -54.49 -79.69
C GLU A 246 -9.95 -54.73 -81.13
N LYS A 247 -9.77 -53.77 -82.05
CA LYS A 247 -10.11 -53.97 -83.48
C LYS A 247 -9.23 -55.04 -84.16
N ASN A 248 -7.99 -55.21 -83.73
CA ASN A 248 -7.03 -56.12 -84.36
C ASN A 248 -7.29 -57.61 -84.01
N LYS A 249 -7.84 -57.91 -82.82
CA LYS A 249 -8.21 -59.27 -82.43
C LYS A 249 -9.47 -59.78 -83.17
N ARG A 250 -10.42 -58.90 -83.49
CA ARG A 250 -11.63 -59.26 -84.26
C ARG A 250 -11.32 -59.66 -85.71
N LEU A 251 -10.36 -58.98 -86.35
CA LEU A 251 -9.91 -59.33 -87.70
C LEU A 251 -9.16 -60.66 -87.75
N GLN A 252 -8.33 -60.97 -86.74
CA GLN A 252 -7.61 -62.25 -86.66
C GLN A 252 -8.54 -63.45 -86.47
N ILE A 253 -9.60 -63.32 -85.66
CA ILE A 253 -10.58 -64.40 -85.43
C ILE A 253 -11.41 -64.67 -86.71
N ASN A 254 -11.77 -63.64 -87.47
CA ASN A 254 -12.50 -63.81 -88.73
C ASN A 254 -11.63 -64.43 -89.83
N LEU A 255 -10.33 -64.12 -89.90
CA LEU A 255 -9.39 -64.73 -90.85
C LEU A 255 -9.15 -66.21 -90.56
N ILE A 256 -9.01 -66.58 -89.28
CA ILE A 256 -8.84 -67.99 -88.87
C ILE A 256 -10.10 -68.82 -89.17
N GLY A 257 -11.29 -68.25 -88.98
CA GLY A 257 -12.55 -68.91 -89.32
C GLY A 257 -12.72 -69.18 -90.82
N ILE A 258 -12.32 -68.24 -91.68
CA ILE A 258 -12.41 -68.38 -93.15
C ILE A 258 -11.39 -69.42 -93.65
N ILE A 259 -10.16 -69.42 -93.13
CA ILE A 259 -9.13 -70.40 -93.50
C ILE A 259 -9.53 -71.82 -93.06
N GLY A 260 -10.14 -71.97 -91.87
CA GLY A 260 -10.66 -73.24 -91.39
C GLY A 260 -11.81 -73.80 -92.24
N ALA A 261 -12.70 -72.94 -92.75
CA ALA A 261 -13.78 -73.33 -93.64
C ALA A 261 -13.26 -73.81 -95.02
N VAL A 262 -12.26 -73.13 -95.58
CA VAL A 262 -11.65 -73.51 -96.86
C VAL A 262 -10.90 -74.85 -96.75
N LEU A 263 -10.17 -75.09 -95.66
CA LEU A 263 -9.49 -76.37 -95.42
C LEU A 263 -10.49 -77.53 -95.19
N GLY A 264 -11.62 -77.27 -94.54
CA GLY A 264 -12.69 -78.27 -94.35
C GLY A 264 -13.33 -78.72 -95.67
N VAL A 265 -13.55 -77.79 -96.61
CA VAL A 265 -14.09 -78.12 -97.95
C VAL A 265 -13.04 -78.84 -98.80
N PHE A 266 -11.77 -78.44 -98.73
CA PHE A 266 -10.69 -79.08 -99.50
C PHE A 266 -10.41 -80.52 -99.04
N GLY A 267 -10.47 -80.78 -97.73
CA GLY A 267 -10.30 -82.11 -97.15
C GLY A 267 -11.40 -83.11 -97.51
N PHE A 268 -12.63 -82.64 -97.76
CA PHE A 268 -13.75 -83.51 -98.18
C PHE A 268 -13.70 -83.92 -99.65
N ILE A 269 -12.97 -83.18 -100.50
CA ILE A 269 -12.84 -83.45 -101.94
C ILE A 269 -11.66 -84.40 -102.21
N SER A 270 -10.61 -84.39 -101.38
CA SER A 270 -9.50 -85.34 -101.48
C SER A 270 -9.87 -86.67 -100.81
N GLY A 271 -10.43 -87.61 -101.58
CA GLY A 271 -10.76 -88.95 -101.08
C GLY A 271 -9.54 -89.67 -100.50
N GLY A 272 -9.60 -90.01 -99.20
CA GLY A 272 -8.57 -90.75 -98.47
C GLY A 272 -8.63 -90.52 -96.96
N LEU A 273 -8.01 -91.39 -96.17
CA LEU A 273 -7.95 -91.30 -94.69
C LEU A 273 -7.37 -89.96 -94.18
N ILE A 274 -6.51 -89.31 -94.98
CA ILE A 274 -5.91 -88.00 -94.66
C ILE A 274 -6.91 -86.86 -94.85
N GLY A 275 -7.85 -86.96 -95.82
CA GLY A 275 -8.90 -85.97 -96.05
C GLY A 275 -9.93 -85.92 -94.91
N PHE A 276 -10.24 -87.07 -94.31
CA PHE A 276 -11.17 -87.15 -93.18
C PHE A 276 -10.65 -86.46 -91.91
N ILE A 277 -9.34 -86.57 -91.63
CA ILE A 277 -8.68 -85.91 -90.49
C ILE A 277 -8.60 -84.39 -90.71
N ALA A 278 -8.28 -83.95 -91.93
CA ALA A 278 -8.28 -82.53 -92.29
C ALA A 278 -9.69 -81.90 -92.22
N GLY A 279 -10.72 -82.64 -92.66
CA GLY A 279 -12.13 -82.23 -92.57
C GLY A 279 -12.61 -82.05 -91.13
N LEU A 280 -12.30 -82.99 -90.22
CA LEU A 280 -12.63 -82.88 -88.79
C LEU A 280 -11.90 -81.73 -88.09
N GLY A 281 -10.64 -81.46 -88.47
CA GLY A 281 -9.87 -80.31 -87.98
C GLY A 281 -10.46 -78.96 -88.39
N GLY A 282 -10.97 -78.84 -89.63
CA GLY A 282 -11.62 -77.61 -90.11
C GLY A 282 -12.93 -77.30 -89.37
N ILE A 283 -13.77 -78.32 -89.14
CA ILE A 283 -15.08 -78.18 -88.48
C ILE A 283 -14.92 -77.77 -87.01
N THR A 284 -13.91 -78.30 -86.31
CA THR A 284 -13.63 -77.95 -84.91
C THR A 284 -13.14 -76.51 -84.74
N ILE A 285 -12.28 -76.02 -85.64
CA ILE A 285 -11.77 -74.62 -85.61
C ILE A 285 -12.89 -73.62 -85.92
N ALA A 286 -13.77 -73.93 -86.88
CA ALA A 286 -14.94 -73.11 -87.19
C ALA A 286 -15.93 -73.05 -86.02
N GLY A 287 -16.18 -74.18 -85.34
CA GLY A 287 -17.05 -74.25 -84.16
C GLY A 287 -16.54 -73.43 -82.97
N ILE A 288 -15.24 -73.45 -82.70
CA ILE A 288 -14.62 -72.67 -81.60
C ILE A 288 -14.71 -71.15 -81.86
N SER A 289 -14.59 -70.74 -83.12
CA SER A 289 -14.68 -69.32 -83.50
C SER A 289 -16.09 -68.75 -83.30
N ILE A 290 -17.13 -69.53 -83.60
CA ILE A 290 -18.54 -69.15 -83.38
C ILE A 290 -18.85 -69.10 -81.88
N PHE A 291 -18.33 -70.06 -81.09
CA PHE A 291 -18.55 -70.11 -79.65
C PHE A 291 -17.92 -68.92 -78.89
N LEU A 292 -16.76 -68.42 -79.34
CA LEU A 292 -16.12 -67.22 -78.77
C LEU A 292 -16.85 -65.91 -79.13
N PHE A 293 -17.56 -65.86 -80.27
CA PHE A 293 -18.28 -64.66 -80.68
C PHE A 293 -19.58 -64.46 -79.89
N ILE A 294 -20.24 -65.53 -79.45
CA ILE A 294 -21.52 -65.50 -78.72
C ILE A 294 -21.36 -65.03 -77.26
N ARG A 295 -20.14 -65.07 -76.69
CA ARG A 295 -19.88 -64.70 -75.28
C ARG A 295 -19.67 -63.20 -75.03
N ILE A 296 -19.58 -62.38 -76.08
CA ILE A 296 -19.38 -60.93 -75.97
C ILE A 296 -20.75 -60.24 -75.99
N LYS A 297 -21.38 -60.11 -74.81
CA LYS A 297 -22.58 -59.28 -74.61
C LYS A 297 -22.28 -57.82 -74.97
N PRO A 298 -23.15 -57.12 -75.71
CA PRO A 298 -22.98 -55.70 -75.97
C PRO A 298 -23.19 -54.90 -74.67
N ARG A 299 -22.18 -54.12 -74.29
CA ARG A 299 -22.22 -53.17 -73.18
C ARG A 299 -23.21 -52.06 -73.55
N LYS A 300 -24.32 -51.96 -72.81
CA LYS A 300 -25.27 -50.83 -72.95
C LYS A 300 -24.53 -49.53 -72.63
N GLU A 301 -24.55 -48.59 -73.56
CA GLU A 301 -24.16 -47.20 -73.32
C GLU A 301 -25.07 -46.63 -72.24
N LEU A 302 -24.51 -46.32 -71.07
CA LEU A 302 -25.12 -45.38 -70.15
C LEU A 302 -24.94 -43.99 -70.75
N THR A 303 -26.03 -43.37 -71.19
CA THR A 303 -26.11 -41.93 -71.36
C THR A 303 -25.78 -41.27 -70.02
N GLU A 304 -24.59 -40.70 -69.91
CA GLU A 304 -24.21 -39.75 -68.86
C GLU A 304 -25.20 -38.58 -68.87
N LYS A 305 -26.05 -38.51 -67.84
CA LYS A 305 -26.52 -37.20 -67.40
C LYS A 305 -25.29 -36.52 -66.80
N LYS A 306 -24.69 -35.59 -67.54
CA LYS A 306 -23.83 -34.57 -66.96
C LYS A 306 -24.71 -33.73 -66.04
N ASP A 307 -24.80 -34.14 -64.78
CA ASP A 307 -25.17 -33.23 -63.71
C ASP A 307 -24.08 -32.15 -63.72
N THR A 308 -24.40 -30.99 -64.32
CA THR A 308 -23.59 -29.79 -64.16
C THR A 308 -23.59 -29.47 -62.68
N PHE A 309 -22.52 -29.85 -61.99
CA PHE A 309 -22.31 -29.55 -60.59
C PHE A 309 -22.59 -28.06 -60.35
N LYS A 310 -23.43 -27.74 -59.36
CA LYS A 310 -24.05 -26.42 -59.18
C LYS A 310 -23.03 -25.28 -58.95
N TYR A 311 -21.81 -25.62 -58.54
CA TYR A 311 -20.76 -24.66 -58.19
C TYR A 311 -19.59 -24.75 -59.15
N THR A 312 -18.89 -23.64 -59.36
CA THR A 312 -17.72 -23.60 -60.24
C THR A 312 -16.41 -23.85 -59.47
N TYR A 313 -15.33 -24.15 -60.20
CA TYR A 313 -14.00 -24.31 -59.59
C TYR A 313 -13.53 -23.00 -58.93
N ALA A 314 -13.91 -21.84 -59.49
CA ALA A 314 -13.61 -20.54 -58.91
C ALA A 314 -14.31 -20.36 -57.55
N ASP A 315 -15.56 -20.80 -57.42
CA ASP A 315 -16.28 -20.78 -56.15
C ASP A 315 -15.61 -21.69 -55.11
N TYR A 316 -15.14 -22.87 -55.53
CA TYR A 316 -14.38 -23.77 -54.67
C TYR A 316 -13.07 -23.14 -54.16
N ILE A 317 -12.30 -22.47 -55.02
CA ILE A 317 -11.08 -21.75 -54.62
C ILE A 317 -11.40 -20.59 -53.68
N LYS A 318 -12.44 -19.79 -53.97
CA LYS A 318 -12.91 -18.72 -53.09
C LYS A 318 -13.26 -19.26 -51.69
N GLN A 319 -13.90 -20.42 -51.62
CA GLN A 319 -14.24 -21.08 -50.34
C GLN A 319 -13.02 -21.58 -49.56
N ILE A 320 -11.98 -22.07 -50.25
CA ILE A 320 -10.70 -22.41 -49.60
C ILE A 320 -10.08 -21.16 -48.96
N GLU A 321 -10.09 -20.03 -49.68
CA GLU A 321 -9.52 -18.78 -49.20
C GLU A 321 -10.33 -18.18 -48.03
N LEU A 322 -11.66 -18.13 -48.13
CA LEU A 322 -12.54 -17.70 -47.04
C LEU A 322 -12.36 -18.54 -45.78
N ARG A 323 -12.30 -19.88 -45.91
CA ARG A 323 -12.04 -20.79 -44.78
C ARG A 323 -10.65 -20.58 -44.17
N LYS A 324 -9.64 -20.23 -44.98
CA LYS A 324 -8.30 -19.89 -44.49
C LYS A 324 -8.30 -18.58 -43.71
N GLN A 325 -8.97 -17.55 -44.23
CA GLN A 325 -9.12 -16.25 -43.55
C GLN A 325 -9.89 -16.39 -42.24
N TRP A 326 -11.00 -17.13 -42.24
CA TRP A 326 -11.79 -17.41 -41.03
C TRP A 326 -10.98 -18.13 -39.96
N ARG A 327 -10.22 -19.18 -40.32
CA ARG A 327 -9.34 -19.86 -39.36
C ARG A 327 -8.24 -18.95 -38.80
N ALA A 328 -7.69 -18.07 -39.62
CA ALA A 328 -6.67 -17.12 -39.18
C ALA A 328 -7.26 -16.09 -38.20
N GLN A 329 -8.41 -15.51 -38.52
CA GLN A 329 -9.12 -14.58 -37.64
C GLN A 329 -9.61 -15.24 -36.36
N LEU A 330 -10.06 -16.49 -36.41
CA LEU A 330 -10.47 -17.23 -35.22
C LEU A 330 -9.29 -17.53 -34.30
N ALA A 331 -8.13 -17.89 -34.86
CA ALA A 331 -6.90 -18.05 -34.09
C ALA A 331 -6.42 -16.73 -33.46
N GLU A 332 -6.53 -15.61 -34.19
CA GLU A 332 -6.23 -14.27 -33.67
C GLU A 332 -7.19 -13.89 -32.54
N PHE A 333 -8.49 -14.16 -32.72
CA PHE A 333 -9.51 -13.92 -31.69
C PHE A 333 -9.24 -14.72 -30.41
N ASP A 334 -8.89 -16.00 -30.53
CA ASP A 334 -8.51 -16.84 -29.39
C ASP A 334 -7.27 -16.29 -28.66
N GLN A 335 -6.26 -15.81 -29.40
CA GLN A 335 -5.07 -15.17 -28.84
C GLN A 335 -5.45 -13.90 -28.07
N VAL A 336 -6.27 -13.02 -28.65
CA VAL A 336 -6.74 -11.79 -28.00
C VAL A 336 -7.57 -12.12 -26.74
N ILE A 337 -8.36 -13.20 -26.74
CA ILE A 337 -9.06 -13.67 -25.52
C ILE A 337 -8.07 -14.07 -24.42
N MET A 338 -7.00 -14.80 -24.76
CA MET A 338 -5.98 -15.19 -23.79
C MET A 338 -5.24 -13.98 -23.22
N ASP A 339 -4.86 -13.03 -24.08
CA ASP A 339 -4.20 -11.80 -23.67
C ASP A 339 -5.13 -10.93 -22.81
N SER A 340 -6.43 -10.86 -23.14
CA SER A 340 -7.45 -10.16 -22.35
C SER A 340 -7.57 -10.74 -20.93
N LYS A 341 -7.51 -12.06 -20.78
CA LYS A 341 -7.49 -12.72 -19.45
C LYS A 341 -6.23 -12.35 -18.66
N GLN A 342 -5.07 -12.24 -19.29
CA GLN A 342 -3.84 -11.79 -18.63
C GLN A 342 -3.94 -10.33 -18.21
N ILE A 343 -4.43 -9.46 -19.09
CA ILE A 343 -4.68 -8.04 -18.80
C ILE A 343 -5.65 -7.90 -17.61
N GLN A 344 -6.73 -8.66 -17.57
CA GLN A 344 -7.69 -8.66 -16.47
C GLN A 344 -7.03 -9.02 -15.12
N LYS A 345 -6.17 -10.05 -15.09
CA LYS A 345 -5.40 -10.40 -13.88
C LYS A 345 -4.46 -9.27 -13.45
N MET A 346 -3.88 -8.54 -14.41
CA MET A 346 -3.02 -7.39 -14.12
C MET A 346 -3.83 -6.20 -13.55
N VAL A 347 -5.04 -5.94 -14.07
CA VAL A 347 -5.96 -4.93 -13.50
C VAL A 347 -6.28 -5.27 -12.04
N GLU A 348 -6.64 -6.53 -11.77
CA GLU A 348 -6.96 -7.00 -10.42
C GLU A 348 -5.76 -6.83 -9.47
N LYS A 349 -4.57 -7.23 -9.92
CA LYS A 349 -3.32 -7.06 -9.15
C LYS A 349 -3.06 -5.60 -8.79
N TYR A 350 -3.07 -4.68 -9.76
CA TYR A 350 -2.78 -3.27 -9.48
C TYR A 350 -3.89 -2.58 -8.69
N THR A 351 -5.15 -3.00 -8.87
CA THR A 351 -6.27 -2.51 -8.06
C THR A 351 -6.10 -2.91 -6.60
N GLN A 352 -5.69 -4.16 -6.35
CA GLN A 352 -5.40 -4.66 -5.01
C GLN A 352 -4.23 -3.90 -4.37
N GLN A 353 -3.14 -3.68 -5.11
CA GLN A 353 -2.00 -2.87 -4.64
C GLN A 353 -2.41 -1.43 -4.29
N LYS A 354 -3.27 -0.79 -5.11
CA LYS A 354 -3.80 0.55 -4.83
C LYS A 354 -4.62 0.56 -3.53
N LYS A 355 -5.43 -0.48 -3.30
CA LYS A 355 -6.21 -0.65 -2.07
C LYS A 355 -5.30 -0.83 -0.85
N GLU A 356 -4.24 -1.63 -0.98
CA GLU A 356 -3.25 -1.84 0.08
C GLU A 356 -2.54 -0.53 0.46
N ALA A 357 -2.04 0.22 -0.53
CA ALA A 357 -1.43 1.54 -0.30
C ALA A 357 -2.41 2.53 0.38
N THR A 358 -3.69 2.49 -0.01
CA THR A 358 -4.73 3.33 0.61
C THR A 358 -4.99 2.92 2.06
N ASN A 359 -5.00 1.62 2.36
CA ASN A 359 -5.14 1.13 3.73
C ASN A 359 -3.92 1.51 4.59
N THR A 360 -2.71 1.42 4.06
CA THR A 360 -1.49 1.85 4.74
C THR A 360 -1.53 3.35 5.03
N LEU A 361 -1.97 4.18 4.08
CA LEU A 361 -2.18 5.61 4.31
C LEU A 361 -3.18 5.87 5.42
N ASN A 362 -4.33 5.18 5.41
CA ASN A 362 -5.35 5.35 6.45
C ASN A 362 -4.81 4.97 7.84
N GLN A 363 -4.01 3.91 7.93
CA GLN A 363 -3.34 3.53 9.18
C GLN A 363 -2.36 4.61 9.66
N ILE A 364 -1.58 5.19 8.75
CA ILE A 364 -0.67 6.30 9.06
C ILE A 364 -1.46 7.51 9.59
N ILE A 365 -2.58 7.84 8.95
CA ILE A 365 -3.45 8.95 9.34
C ILE A 365 -4.00 8.71 10.76
N THR A 366 -4.57 7.54 11.02
CA THR A 366 -5.15 7.22 12.33
C THR A 366 -4.11 7.15 13.44
N ASN A 367 -2.97 6.51 13.19
CA ASN A 367 -1.94 6.28 14.21
C ASN A 367 -1.27 7.58 14.66
N ASN A 368 -1.08 8.52 13.73
CA ASN A 368 -0.41 9.79 14.01
C ASN A 368 -1.41 10.94 14.26
N GLY A 369 -2.71 10.67 14.19
CA GLY A 369 -3.76 11.66 14.43
C GLY A 369 -3.87 12.73 13.35
N TYR A 370 -3.47 12.44 12.11
CA TYR A 370 -3.67 13.37 10.99
C TYR A 370 -5.17 13.52 10.64
N PRO A 371 -5.55 14.61 9.97
CA PRO A 371 -6.88 14.76 9.37
C PRO A 371 -7.18 13.68 8.31
N GLU A 372 -8.44 13.26 8.20
CA GLU A 372 -8.86 12.23 7.22
C GLU A 372 -8.68 12.66 5.75
N ASN A 373 -8.72 13.97 5.49
CA ASN A 373 -8.51 14.54 4.17
C ASN A 373 -7.03 14.67 3.79
N MET A 374 -6.10 14.29 4.67
CA MET A 374 -4.66 14.36 4.43
C MET A 374 -4.28 13.34 3.35
N THR A 375 -3.51 13.77 2.36
CA THR A 375 -3.02 12.86 1.29
C THR A 375 -1.56 12.50 1.50
N ILE A 376 -1.15 11.34 1.01
CA ILE A 376 0.25 10.91 1.06
C ILE A 376 1.20 11.90 0.36
N LYS A 377 0.72 12.59 -0.70
CA LYS A 377 1.47 13.63 -1.41
C LYS A 377 1.83 14.80 -0.50
N ILE A 378 0.89 15.23 0.34
CA ILE A 378 1.09 16.33 1.30
C ILE A 378 2.11 15.87 2.34
N LEU A 379 1.92 14.69 2.92
CA LEU A 379 2.81 14.13 3.95
C LEU A 379 4.25 13.92 3.46
N ALA A 380 4.45 13.57 2.19
CA ALA A 380 5.77 13.28 1.65
C ALA A 380 6.56 14.52 1.19
N ASN A 381 5.87 15.53 0.63
CA ASN A 381 6.52 16.61 -0.11
C ASN A 381 6.39 17.99 0.52
N GLN A 382 5.38 18.23 1.35
CA GLN A 382 5.21 19.54 1.99
C GLN A 382 6.01 19.59 3.29
N GLU A 383 6.44 20.80 3.65
CA GLU A 383 6.89 21.07 5.01
C GLU A 383 5.74 20.85 6.00
N ASP A 384 6.09 20.58 7.25
CA ASP A 384 5.13 20.17 8.26
C ASP A 384 4.10 21.28 8.54
N SER A 385 2.89 21.10 8.01
CA SER A 385 1.79 22.08 8.12
C SER A 385 1.37 22.36 9.57
N PHE A 386 1.77 21.52 10.53
CA PHE A 386 1.41 21.66 11.95
C PHE A 386 2.50 22.34 12.79
N ASP A 387 3.64 22.70 12.20
CA ASP A 387 4.80 23.27 12.89
C ASP A 387 4.45 24.53 13.68
N SER A 388 3.97 25.55 12.97
CA SER A 388 3.52 26.80 13.58
C SER A 388 2.38 26.64 14.60
N LEU A 389 1.59 25.56 14.49
CA LEU A 389 0.51 25.28 15.44
C LEU A 389 1.08 24.70 16.74
N ARG A 390 2.09 23.83 16.67
CA ARG A 390 2.76 23.28 17.85
C ARG A 390 3.50 24.37 18.62
N ASP A 391 4.23 25.24 17.93
CA ASP A 391 4.90 26.38 18.57
C ASP A 391 3.92 27.27 19.35
N ARG A 392 2.74 27.53 18.76
CA ARG A 392 1.70 28.32 19.42
C ARG A 392 1.09 27.62 20.62
N VAL A 393 0.90 26.30 20.56
CA VAL A 393 0.40 25.54 21.71
C VAL A 393 1.41 25.56 22.84
N GLN A 394 2.69 25.35 22.53
CA GLN A 394 3.75 25.44 23.53
C GLN A 394 3.82 26.83 24.16
N ALA A 395 3.74 27.90 23.36
CA ALA A 395 3.71 29.27 23.89
C ALA A 395 2.51 29.52 24.82
N VAL A 396 1.35 28.92 24.53
CA VAL A 396 0.17 28.99 25.40
C VAL A 396 0.41 28.22 26.71
N GLU A 397 0.98 27.02 26.64
CA GLU A 397 1.33 26.20 27.81
C GLU A 397 2.33 26.95 28.72
N GLU A 398 3.37 27.57 28.16
CA GLU A 398 4.35 28.39 28.89
C GLU A 398 3.69 29.58 29.61
N LYS A 399 2.73 30.25 28.94
CA LYS A 399 1.97 31.35 29.56
C LYS A 399 1.03 30.87 30.65
N GLU A 400 0.44 29.69 30.50
CA GLU A 400 -0.42 29.07 31.53
C GLU A 400 0.38 28.70 32.79
N GLU A 401 1.57 28.12 32.63
CA GLU A 401 2.48 27.86 33.75
C GLU A 401 2.87 29.16 34.48
N LEU A 402 3.10 30.25 33.72
CA LEU A 402 3.42 31.54 34.30
C LEU A 402 2.22 32.12 35.07
N LEU A 403 1.01 31.97 34.53
CA LEU A 403 -0.24 32.37 35.19
C LEU A 403 -0.48 31.58 36.49
N GLU A 404 -0.13 30.29 36.51
CA GLU A 404 -0.18 29.45 37.72
C GLU A 404 0.79 29.97 38.79
N LYS A 405 2.04 30.28 38.41
CA LYS A 405 3.04 30.87 39.32
C LYS A 405 2.58 32.22 39.89
N ILE A 406 2.05 33.12 39.06
CA ILE A 406 1.51 34.40 39.53
C ILE A 406 0.31 34.17 40.47
N SER A 407 -0.57 33.23 40.14
CA SER A 407 -1.72 32.91 40.98
C SER A 407 -1.31 32.36 42.35
N GLU A 408 -0.24 31.55 42.39
CA GLU A 408 0.33 31.06 43.65
C GLU A 408 0.93 32.22 44.48
N GLN A 409 1.69 33.12 43.86
CA GLN A 409 2.24 34.31 44.54
C GLN A 409 1.13 35.21 45.11
N LEU A 410 0.07 35.47 44.34
CA LEU A 410 -1.08 36.24 44.81
C LEU A 410 -1.83 35.53 45.95
N SER A 411 -1.91 34.19 45.92
CA SER A 411 -2.48 33.39 47.00
C SER A 411 -1.64 33.46 48.28
N GLN A 412 -0.31 33.42 48.17
CA GLN A 412 0.60 33.60 49.30
C GLN A 412 0.48 35.01 49.89
N TRP A 413 0.43 36.04 49.05
CA TRP A 413 0.20 37.42 49.50
C TRP A 413 -1.16 37.56 50.20
N LYS A 414 -2.24 36.96 49.67
CA LYS A 414 -3.55 36.95 50.32
C LYS A 414 -3.49 36.32 51.71
N LYS A 415 -2.78 35.20 51.89
CA LYS A 415 -2.57 34.59 53.21
C LYS A 415 -1.81 35.51 54.18
N GLN A 416 -0.83 36.26 53.68
CA GLN A 416 -0.09 37.24 54.51
C GLN A 416 -0.99 38.40 54.96
N VAL A 417 -1.97 38.78 54.15
CA VAL A 417 -2.88 39.90 54.44
C VAL A 417 -4.11 39.47 55.25
N GLN A 418 -4.36 38.17 55.41
CA GLN A 418 -5.57 37.62 56.03
C GLN A 418 -5.86 38.13 57.46
N PHE A 419 -4.84 38.55 58.22
CA PHE A 419 -5.05 39.13 59.55
C PHE A 419 -5.68 40.54 59.55
N MET A 420 -5.77 41.18 58.37
CA MET A 420 -6.43 42.47 58.17
C MET A 420 -7.90 42.34 57.74
N GLU A 421 -8.37 41.12 57.42
CA GLU A 421 -9.79 40.78 57.23
C GLU A 421 -10.45 40.50 58.59
#